data_AF-M4BAJ9-F1
#
_entry.id   AF-M4BAJ9-F1
#
_cell.length_a   1.000
_cell.length_b   1.000
_cell.length_c   1.000
_cell.angle_alpha   90.00
_cell.angle_beta   90.00
_cell.angle_gamma   90.00
#
_symmetry.space_group_name_H-M   'P 1'
#
loop_
_entity.id
_entity.type
_entity.pdbx_description
1 polymer ?
#
loop_
_entity_poly.entity_id
_entity_poly.type
_entity_poly.pdbx_seq_one_letter_code
_entity_poly.pdbx_strand_id
1 'polypeptide(L)'
;MATEPAVIAAQLRVAVGDLRVRGLTKATQFAAELLLGIGDAAASHKSSQKSWKDDTNTDEFEDWAEADRYEAARTCFDMGEYLRAHHFLSLSTERCVGTCRSQTHKTHFLRNYSLFLVRKRPDYLLNIEL
;
A
#
# COMPACT_ATOMS: atom_id res chain seq x y z
N MET A 1 -0.31 -25.66 -4.20
CA MET A 1 0.97 -25.26 -3.59
C MET A 1 1.02 -23.73 -3.61
N ALA A 2 1.30 -23.07 -2.48
CA ALA A 2 1.46 -21.62 -2.47
C ALA A 2 2.71 -21.23 -3.27
N THR A 3 2.62 -20.14 -4.05
CA THR A 3 3.78 -19.62 -4.79
C THR A 3 4.76 -18.99 -3.79
N GLU A 4 6.06 -19.14 -4.05
CA GLU A 4 7.13 -18.51 -3.27
C GLU A 4 6.85 -17.03 -2.87
N PRO A 5 6.39 -16.15 -3.78
CA PRO A 5 6.04 -14.76 -3.43
C PRO A 5 4.87 -14.64 -2.44
N ALA A 6 3.89 -15.56 -2.47
CA ALA A 6 2.76 -15.53 -1.52
C ALA A 6 3.22 -15.88 -0.09
N VAL A 7 4.18 -16.79 0.04
CA VAL A 7 4.79 -17.15 1.32
C VAL A 7 5.58 -15.96 1.89
N ILE A 8 6.39 -15.31 1.05
CA ILE A 8 7.15 -14.12 1.45
C ILE A 8 6.21 -12.98 1.87
N ALA A 9 5.14 -12.73 1.11
CA ALA A 9 4.16 -11.70 1.46
C ALA A 9 3.49 -11.98 2.82
N ALA A 10 3.12 -13.24 3.09
CA ALA A 10 2.56 -13.61 4.39
C ALA A 10 3.54 -13.39 5.55
N GLN A 11 4.82 -13.74 5.36
CA GLN A 11 5.88 -13.50 6.37
C GLN A 11 6.09 -12.00 6.61
N LEU A 12 6.10 -11.19 5.55
CA LEU A 12 6.25 -9.74 5.68
C LEU A 12 5.07 -9.11 6.43
N ARG A 13 3.83 -9.54 6.19
CA ARG A 13 2.65 -9.05 6.95
C ARG A 13 2.80 -9.29 8.45
N VAL A 14 3.27 -10.47 8.84
CA VAL A 14 3.55 -10.79 10.26
C VAL A 14 4.67 -9.90 10.79
N ALA A 15 5.77 -9.77 10.05
CA ALA A 15 6.91 -8.94 10.44
C ALA A 15 6.53 -7.46 10.63
N VAL A 16 5.68 -6.88 9.76
CA VAL A 16 5.17 -5.51 9.93
C VAL A 16 4.47 -5.36 11.29
N GLY A 17 3.63 -6.32 11.67
CA GLY A 17 2.97 -6.34 12.98
C GLY A 17 3.97 -6.36 14.13
N ASP A 18 4.94 -7.28 14.10
CA ASP A 18 5.94 -7.46 15.16
C ASP A 18 6.86 -6.25 15.33
N LEU A 19 7.32 -5.67 14.22
CA LEU A 19 8.19 -4.50 14.21
C LEU A 19 7.45 -3.28 14.77
N ARG A 20 6.17 -3.12 14.43
CA ARG A 20 5.33 -2.02 14.92
C ARG A 20 5.10 -2.09 16.43
N VAL A 21 4.79 -3.26 16.97
CA VAL A 21 4.59 -3.46 18.42
C VAL A 21 5.87 -3.14 19.20
N ARG A 22 7.04 -3.34 18.59
CA ARG A 22 8.35 -3.00 19.17
C ARG A 22 8.75 -1.54 18.98
N GLY A 23 7.94 -0.72 18.31
CA GLY A 23 8.24 0.69 18.03
C GLY A 23 9.35 0.89 16.98
N LEU A 24 9.67 -0.12 16.16
CA LEU A 24 10.70 -0.05 15.12
C LEU A 24 10.14 0.58 13.85
N THR A 25 9.86 1.88 13.88
CA THR A 25 9.09 2.58 12.84
C THR A 25 9.71 2.51 11.44
N LYS A 26 11.02 2.75 11.31
CA LYS A 26 11.73 2.65 10.01
C LYS A 26 11.73 1.22 9.44
N ALA A 27 11.89 0.21 10.29
CA ALA A 27 11.85 -1.19 9.86
C ALA A 27 10.43 -1.59 9.43
N THR A 28 9.42 -1.08 10.14
CA THR A 28 8.00 -1.30 9.82
C THR A 28 7.67 -0.70 8.46
N GLN A 29 8.10 0.54 8.20
CA GLN A 29 7.94 1.21 6.91
C GLN A 29 8.62 0.44 5.77
N PHE A 30 9.89 0.05 5.96
CA PHE A 30 10.63 -0.73 4.96
C PHE A 30 9.93 -2.06 4.62
N ALA A 31 9.49 -2.80 5.64
CA ALA A 31 8.81 -4.08 5.43
C ALA A 31 7.45 -3.91 4.73
N ALA A 32 6.69 -2.86 5.07
CA ALA A 32 5.40 -2.55 4.42
C ALA A 32 5.58 -2.12 2.95
N GLU A 33 6.62 -1.35 2.64
CA GLU A 33 6.93 -0.98 1.25
C GLU A 33 7.43 -2.16 0.42
N LEU A 34 8.24 -3.06 1.02
CA LEU A 34 8.68 -4.27 0.36
C LEU A 34 7.49 -5.20 0.01
N LEU A 35 6.54 -5.31 0.94
CA LEU A 35 5.31 -6.06 0.74
C LEU A 35 4.50 -5.51 -0.45
N LEU A 36 4.39 -4.18 -0.55
CA LEU A 36 3.74 -3.52 -1.69
C LEU A 36 4.46 -3.83 -3.03
N GLY A 37 5.80 -3.79 -3.03
CA GLY A 37 6.61 -4.11 -4.20
C GLY A 37 6.45 -5.55 -4.71
N ILE A 38 6.29 -6.52 -3.80
CA ILE A 38 6.03 -7.92 -4.16
C ILE A 38 4.65 -8.06 -4.83
N GLY A 39 3.64 -7.37 -4.31
CA GLY A 39 2.30 -7.36 -4.89
C GLY A 39 2.28 -6.81 -6.31
N ASP A 40 2.98 -5.70 -6.56
CA ASP A 40 3.08 -5.08 -7.88
C ASP A 40 3.85 -5.96 -8.89
N ALA A 41 4.95 -6.59 -8.47
CA ALA A 41 5.68 -7.54 -9.31
C ALA A 41 4.82 -8.76 -9.69
N ALA A 42 4.12 -9.34 -8.71
CA ALA A 42 3.24 -10.48 -8.95
C ALA A 42 2.04 -10.12 -9.87
N ALA A 43 1.49 -8.91 -9.75
CA ALA A 43 0.43 -8.42 -10.63
C ALA A 43 0.94 -8.19 -12.07
N SER A 44 2.15 -7.65 -12.24
CA SER A 44 2.77 -7.44 -13.55
C SER A 44 3.06 -8.75 -14.30
N HIS A 45 3.40 -9.82 -13.60
CA HIS A 45 3.56 -11.15 -14.20
C HIS A 45 2.22 -11.78 -14.63
N LYS A 46 1.13 -11.49 -13.92
CA LYS A 46 -0.21 -11.98 -14.29
C LYS A 46 -0.82 -11.22 -15.47
N SER A 47 -0.56 -9.92 -15.60
CA SER A 47 -1.11 -9.11 -16.69
C SER A 47 -0.51 -9.45 -18.06
N SER A 48 0.76 -9.89 -18.12
CA SER A 48 1.37 -10.38 -19.36
C SER A 48 0.87 -11.76 -19.79
N GLN A 49 0.13 -12.46 -18.94
CA GLN A 49 -0.27 -13.85 -19.12
C GLN A 49 -1.79 -14.07 -19.27
N LYS A 50 -2.61 -13.00 -19.35
CA LYS A 50 -4.07 -13.12 -19.26
C LYS A 50 -4.72 -13.64 -20.57
N SER A 51 -4.68 -14.96 -20.73
CA SER A 51 -5.74 -15.78 -21.31
C SER A 51 -6.96 -15.73 -20.38
N TRP A 52 -8.14 -15.55 -20.97
CA TRP A 52 -9.39 -15.36 -20.25
C TRP A 52 -9.83 -16.68 -19.62
N LYS A 53 -9.61 -16.86 -18.32
CA LYS A 53 -10.46 -17.72 -17.46
C LYS A 53 -10.04 -17.66 -16.00
N ASP A 54 -11.05 -17.44 -15.17
CA ASP A 54 -11.22 -17.81 -13.75
C ASP A 54 -11.35 -16.62 -12.79
N ASP A 55 -12.61 -16.35 -12.41
CA ASP A 55 -13.08 -15.18 -11.63
C ASP A 55 -13.24 -15.48 -10.13
N THR A 56 -12.78 -16.63 -9.63
CA THR A 56 -13.03 -17.02 -8.22
C THR A 56 -11.89 -16.73 -7.25
N ASN A 57 -10.67 -16.47 -7.74
CA ASN A 57 -9.47 -16.23 -6.91
C ASN A 57 -9.00 -14.76 -6.89
N THR A 58 -9.73 -13.88 -7.57
CA THR A 58 -9.40 -12.46 -7.72
C THR A 58 -9.74 -11.66 -6.47
N ASP A 59 -10.80 -12.06 -5.77
CA ASP A 59 -11.42 -11.31 -4.67
C ASP A 59 -10.52 -11.22 -3.42
N GLU A 60 -9.92 -12.34 -2.98
CA GLU A 60 -9.01 -12.34 -1.84
C GLU A 60 -7.69 -11.60 -2.15
N PHE A 61 -7.20 -11.71 -3.39
CA PHE A 61 -5.97 -11.05 -3.80
C PHE A 61 -6.13 -9.52 -3.85
N GLU A 62 -7.29 -9.03 -4.27
CA GLU A 62 -7.62 -7.60 -4.27
C GLU A 62 -7.75 -7.04 -2.84
N ASP A 63 -8.35 -7.79 -1.91
CA ASP A 63 -8.48 -7.39 -0.50
C ASP A 63 -7.11 -7.30 0.20
N TRP A 64 -6.20 -8.25 -0.05
CA TRP A 64 -4.82 -8.17 0.46
C TRP A 64 -4.05 -7.00 -0.15
N ALA A 65 -4.24 -6.71 -1.44
CA ALA A 65 -3.55 -5.62 -2.11
C ALA A 65 -4.00 -4.23 -1.59
N GLU A 66 -5.27 -4.05 -1.23
CA GLU A 66 -5.70 -2.83 -0.54
C GLU A 66 -5.09 -2.73 0.86
N ALA A 67 -5.15 -3.81 1.64
CA ALA A 67 -4.61 -3.84 3.00
C ALA A 67 -3.10 -3.52 3.04
N ASP A 68 -2.33 -4.10 2.12
CA ASP A 68 -0.88 -3.89 2.01
C ASP A 68 -0.56 -2.42 1.65
N ARG A 69 -1.32 -1.81 0.73
CA ARG A 69 -1.20 -0.37 0.39
C ARG A 69 -1.56 0.52 1.57
N TYR A 70 -2.64 0.19 2.27
CA TYR A 70 -3.08 0.95 3.44
C TYR A 70 -2.00 0.93 4.52
N GLU A 71 -1.39 -0.22 4.78
CA GLU A 71 -0.35 -0.36 5.79
C GLU A 71 0.92 0.43 5.40
N ALA A 72 1.37 0.37 4.14
CA ALA A 72 2.51 1.17 3.67
C ALA A 72 2.24 2.69 3.76
N ALA A 73 1.03 3.12 3.40
CA ALA A 73 0.61 4.52 3.54
C ALA A 73 0.56 4.95 5.01
N ARG A 74 0.04 4.09 5.89
CA ARG A 74 -0.02 4.35 7.32
C ARG A 74 1.36 4.49 7.93
N THR A 75 2.32 3.62 7.58
CA THR A 75 3.68 3.73 8.11
C THR A 75 4.37 5.02 7.66
N CYS A 76 4.11 5.49 6.43
CA CYS A 76 4.58 6.80 5.97
C CYS A 76 3.91 7.95 6.74
N PHE A 77 2.60 7.82 6.98
CA PHE A 77 1.83 8.81 7.73
C PHE A 77 2.36 8.96 9.18
N ASP A 78 2.61 7.84 9.86
CA ASP A 78 3.13 7.80 11.23
C ASP A 78 4.53 8.44 11.34
N MET A 79 5.30 8.43 10.24
CA MET A 79 6.62 9.07 10.13
C MET A 79 6.57 10.56 9.72
N GLY A 80 5.37 11.10 9.46
CA GLY A 80 5.21 12.48 8.98
C GLY A 80 5.38 12.67 7.47
N GLU A 81 5.56 11.59 6.71
CA GLU A 81 5.68 11.61 5.24
C GLU A 81 4.30 11.68 4.57
N TYR A 82 3.54 12.73 4.83
CA TYR A 82 2.12 12.83 4.46
C TYR A 82 1.87 12.82 2.94
N LEU A 83 2.72 13.47 2.15
CA LEU A 83 2.63 13.43 0.68
C LEU A 83 2.83 12.02 0.13
N ARG A 84 3.76 11.27 0.72
CA ARG A 84 4.06 9.90 0.31
C ARG A 84 2.93 8.95 0.69
N ALA A 85 2.38 9.11 1.90
CA ALA A 85 1.17 8.41 2.33
C ALA A 85 -0.01 8.65 1.38
N HIS A 86 -0.24 9.91 0.98
CA HIS A 86 -1.27 10.26 -0.01
C HIS A 86 -1.04 9.56 -1.36
N HIS A 87 0.22 9.53 -1.83
CA HIS A 87 0.57 8.94 -3.11
C HIS A 87 0.28 7.43 -3.16
N PHE A 88 0.69 6.68 -2.13
CA PHE A 88 0.41 5.24 -2.04
C PHE A 88 -1.08 4.90 -2.12
N LEU A 89 -1.94 5.76 -1.58
CA LEU A 89 -3.40 5.56 -1.64
C LEU A 89 -4.04 6.08 -2.93
N SER A 90 -3.42 7.05 -3.61
CA SER A 90 -3.93 7.61 -4.86
C SER A 90 -3.74 6.67 -6.06
N LEU A 91 -2.62 5.93 -6.10
CA LEU A 91 -2.32 4.93 -7.14
C LEU A 91 -3.41 3.84 -7.28
N SER A 92 -4.14 3.55 -6.19
CA SER A 92 -5.25 2.59 -6.22
C SER A 92 -6.49 3.10 -6.99
N THR A 93 -6.65 4.43 -7.14
CA THR A 93 -7.79 5.02 -7.87
C THR A 93 -7.55 4.97 -9.38
N GLU A 94 -6.30 5.15 -9.83
CA GLU A 94 -5.94 5.21 -11.25
C GLU A 94 -5.89 3.82 -11.92
N ARG A 95 -5.53 2.77 -11.16
CA ARG A 95 -5.51 1.39 -11.68
C ARG A 95 -6.88 0.70 -11.70
N CYS A 96 -7.92 1.31 -11.12
CA CYS A 96 -9.26 0.73 -10.93
C CYS A 96 -10.28 1.28 -11.96
N VAL A 97 -9.93 1.25 -13.25
CA VAL A 97 -10.87 1.58 -14.35
C VAL A 97 -11.57 0.29 -14.79
N GLY A 98 -12.40 -0.33 -13.93
CA GLY A 98 -13.21 -1.46 -14.40
C GLY A 98 -13.93 -2.35 -13.38
N THR A 99 -13.45 -2.45 -12.13
CA THR A 99 -14.08 -3.32 -11.12
C THR A 99 -14.18 -2.59 -9.79
N CYS A 100 -15.34 -1.95 -9.57
CA CYS A 100 -15.61 -1.09 -8.42
C CYS A 100 -15.77 -1.91 -7.13
N ARG A 101 -14.67 -2.24 -6.45
CA ARG A 101 -14.68 -2.27 -4.99
C ARG A 101 -14.21 -0.90 -4.48
N SER A 102 -15.13 -0.18 -3.84
CA SER A 102 -14.82 1.10 -3.22
C SER A 102 -13.74 0.91 -2.17
N GLN A 103 -12.67 1.70 -2.26
CA GLN A 103 -11.70 1.87 -1.18
C GLN A 103 -12.41 1.89 0.17
N THR A 104 -11.87 1.16 1.15
CA THR A 104 -12.41 1.19 2.51
C THR A 104 -12.48 2.63 3.04
N HIS A 105 -13.46 2.91 3.91
CA HIS A 105 -13.61 4.24 4.52
C HIS A 105 -12.32 4.71 5.20
N LYS A 106 -11.51 3.78 5.73
CA LYS A 106 -10.21 4.06 6.35
C LYS A 106 -9.17 4.51 5.32
N THR A 107 -9.09 3.85 4.17
CA THR A 107 -8.23 4.26 3.05
C THR A 107 -8.60 5.65 2.56
N HIS A 108 -9.89 5.92 2.35
CA HIS A 108 -10.38 7.22 1.89
C HIS A 108 -10.09 8.33 2.92
N PHE A 109 -10.29 8.05 4.21
CA PHE A 109 -9.97 8.97 5.28
C PHE A 109 -8.47 9.30 5.31
N LEU A 110 -7.60 8.28 5.35
CA LEU A 110 -6.16 8.46 5.46
C LEU A 110 -5.59 9.24 4.27
N ARG A 111 -6.09 8.95 3.05
CA ARG A 111 -5.73 9.70 1.84
C ARG A 111 -6.08 11.18 1.99
N ASN A 112 -7.33 11.51 2.27
CA ASN A 112 -7.74 12.92 2.36
C ASN A 112 -7.09 13.65 3.55
N TYR A 113 -6.93 12.97 4.68
CA TYR A 113 -6.33 13.54 5.88
C TYR A 113 -4.84 13.82 5.69
N SER A 114 -4.11 12.92 5.04
CA SER A 114 -2.70 13.15 4.69
C SER A 114 -2.54 14.39 3.81
N LEU A 115 -3.36 14.56 2.76
CA LEU A 115 -3.36 15.76 1.93
C LEU A 115 -3.73 17.04 2.70
N PHE A 116 -4.70 16.95 3.61
CA PHE A 116 -5.07 18.06 4.48
C PHE A 116 -3.89 18.49 5.37
N LEU A 117 -3.15 17.55 5.95
CA LEU A 117 -1.99 17.86 6.80
C LEU A 117 -0.86 18.53 6.03
N VAL A 118 -0.60 18.11 4.78
CA VAL A 118 0.35 18.80 3.89
C VAL A 118 -0.05 20.26 3.69
N ARG A 119 -1.33 20.52 3.41
CA ARG A 119 -1.85 21.89 3.23
C ARG A 119 -1.80 22.73 4.50
N LYS A 120 -1.88 22.10 5.67
CA LYS A 120 -1.86 22.77 6.99
C LYS A 120 -0.46 22.99 7.55
N ARG A 121 0.57 22.34 6.99
CA ARG A 121 1.97 22.51 7.38
C ARG A 121 2.84 22.82 6.15
N PRO A 122 2.78 24.05 5.61
CA PRO A 122 3.57 24.44 4.44
C PRO A 122 5.08 24.46 4.72
N ASP A 123 5.50 24.48 6.00
CA ASP A 123 6.91 24.53 6.39
C ASP A 123 7.71 23.29 5.94
N TYR A 124 7.05 22.18 5.56
CA TYR A 124 7.68 21.00 4.97
C TYR A 124 7.85 21.09 3.43
N LEU A 125 7.30 22.12 2.79
CA LEU A 125 7.46 22.39 1.35
C LEU A 125 8.69 23.26 1.04
N LEU A 126 9.36 23.81 2.07
CA LEU A 126 10.50 24.73 1.94
C LEU A 126 11.88 24.05 1.91
N ASN A 127 11.96 22.71 1.99
CA ASN A 127 13.22 21.97 1.85
C ASN A 127 13.41 21.35 0.45
N ILE A 128 12.77 21.94 -0.58
CA ILE A 128 13.20 21.76 -1.96
C ILE A 128 13.93 23.05 -2.35
N GLU A 129 15.12 23.23 -1.80
CA GLU A 129 16.09 24.16 -2.38
C GLU A 129 16.60 23.55 -3.68
N LEU A 130 16.27 24.19 -4.79
CA LEU A 130 16.88 24.01 -6.11
C LEU A 130 18.29 24.62 -6.13
#